data_AF-A0A7X7V608-F1
#
_entry.id   AF-A0A7X7V608-F1
#
_cell.length_a   1.000
_cell.length_b   1.000
_cell.length_c   1.000
_cell.angle_alpha   90.00
_cell.angle_beta   90.00
_cell.angle_gamma   90.00
#
_symmetry.space_group_name_H-M   'P 1'
#
loop_
_entity.id
_entity.type
_entity.pdbx_description
1 polymer ?
#
loop_
_entity_poly.entity_id
_entity_poly.type
_entity_poly.pdbx_seq_one_letter_code
_entity_poly.pdbx_strand_id
1 'polypeptide(L)'
;AEQEGVKVHWLRTISEVSEEIEVEIMELDEWGKPRGTGKFEKLPADTVIMAVGQMADTGFLRNIPGLRFTDDVVQVDPATLMTDVPGIFAGGDAVPSERTVTIGVGHGKKAAKKIDVWLNRRQESPKIKHPIVGFDDLNLWYFGDHPRSIQSELSASERVHDFGEVVQGLTNDEAEFEARRCLSCGNCFECDGCYGACPEDAIIKLGKGHRYRFDYAKCTGCATCYDQCPVHAIEMIAEK
;
A
#
# COMPACT_ATOMS: atom_id res chain seq x y z
N ALA A 1 8.08 21.76 -0.80
CA ALA A 1 7.98 22.58 -2.02
C ALA A 1 7.72 24.05 -1.71
N GLU A 2 6.49 24.50 -1.46
CA GLU A 2 6.22 25.95 -1.27
C GLU A 2 6.98 26.54 -0.07
N GLN A 3 7.08 25.79 1.03
CA GLN A 3 7.88 26.18 2.20
C GLN A 3 9.38 26.33 1.88
N GLU A 4 9.89 25.66 0.84
CA GLU A 4 11.27 25.76 0.36
C GLU A 4 11.43 26.87 -0.70
N GLY A 5 10.39 27.68 -0.92
CA GLY A 5 10.39 28.77 -1.90
C GLY A 5 10.10 28.33 -3.33
N VAL A 6 9.69 27.08 -3.56
CA VAL A 6 9.30 26.60 -4.89
C VAL A 6 7.98 27.24 -5.31
N LYS A 7 7.98 27.93 -6.44
CA LYS A 7 6.77 28.47 -7.06
C LYS A 7 6.16 27.43 -7.99
N VAL A 8 4.91 27.08 -7.75
CA VAL A 8 4.18 26.12 -8.58
C VAL A 8 3.29 26.87 -9.57
N HIS A 9 3.61 26.75 -10.85
CA HIS A 9 2.79 27.27 -11.94
C HIS A 9 1.91 26.13 -12.48
N TRP A 10 0.69 26.02 -11.94
CA TRP A 10 -0.27 24.97 -12.32
C TRP A 10 -0.73 25.09 -13.77
N LEU A 11 -1.00 23.98 -14.48
CA LEU A 11 -1.58 24.03 -15.82
C LEU A 11 -0.74 24.85 -16.81
N ARG A 12 0.59 24.68 -16.79
CA ARG A 12 1.52 25.22 -17.78
C ARG A 12 2.23 24.06 -18.47
N THR A 13 2.35 24.11 -19.79
CA THR A 13 3.21 23.19 -20.56
C THR A 13 4.23 23.98 -21.35
N ILE A 14 5.46 23.49 -21.45
CA ILE A 14 6.51 24.16 -22.23
C ILE A 14 6.17 24.01 -23.72
N SER A 15 6.03 25.13 -24.43
CA SER A 15 5.83 25.16 -25.90
C SER A 15 7.16 25.30 -26.63
N GLU A 16 8.04 26.17 -26.13
CA GLU A 16 9.34 26.47 -26.75
C GLU A 16 10.39 26.77 -25.67
N VAL A 17 11.64 26.38 -25.93
CA VAL A 17 12.80 26.71 -25.08
C VAL A 17 13.79 27.49 -25.94
N SER A 18 13.97 28.77 -25.63
CA SER A 18 14.86 29.70 -26.32
C SER A 18 15.77 30.42 -25.31
N GLU A 19 16.05 31.72 -25.49
CA GLU A 19 16.66 32.55 -24.44
C GLU A 19 15.76 32.64 -23.19
N GLU A 20 14.45 32.56 -23.39
CA GLU A 20 13.44 32.38 -22.33
C GLU A 20 12.63 31.11 -22.62
N ILE A 21 12.00 30.53 -21.59
CA ILE A 21 11.02 29.46 -21.81
C ILE A 21 9.66 30.09 -22.12
N GLU A 22 9.03 29.62 -23.18
CA GLU A 22 7.64 29.91 -23.46
C GLU A 22 6.79 28.74 -22.97
N VAL A 23 5.74 29.06 -22.21
CA VAL A 23 4.79 28.07 -21.72
C VAL A 23 3.38 28.43 -22.19
N GLU A 24 2.64 27.43 -22.62
CA GLU A 24 1.22 27.55 -22.93
C GLU A 24 0.40 27.35 -21.65
N ILE A 25 -0.56 28.24 -21.44
CA ILE A 25 -1.55 28.14 -20.38
C ILE A 25 -2.58 27.08 -20.77
N MET A 26 -2.79 26.11 -19.88
CA MET A 26 -3.71 25.01 -20.06
C MET A 26 -5.00 25.23 -19.24
N GLU A 27 -6.09 24.62 -19.68
CA GLU A 27 -7.34 24.48 -18.93
C GLU A 27 -7.75 23.01 -18.86
N LEU A 28 -8.52 22.62 -17.84
CA LEU A 28 -9.03 21.26 -17.74
C LEU A 28 -10.33 21.14 -18.54
N ASP A 29 -10.44 20.11 -19.37
CA ASP A 29 -11.70 19.77 -20.01
C ASP A 29 -12.68 19.10 -19.03
N GLU A 30 -13.88 18.76 -19.52
CA GLU A 30 -14.95 18.11 -18.74
C GLU A 30 -14.56 16.75 -18.13
N TRP A 31 -13.47 16.14 -18.63
CA TRP A 31 -12.91 14.88 -18.15
C TRP A 31 -11.66 15.08 -17.27
N GLY A 32 -11.34 16.33 -16.92
CA GLY A 32 -10.17 16.67 -16.12
C GLY A 32 -8.85 16.56 -16.88
N LYS A 33 -8.85 16.54 -18.21
CA LYS A 33 -7.62 16.50 -19.01
C LYS A 33 -7.17 17.91 -19.41
N PRO A 34 -5.89 18.25 -19.27
CA PRO A 34 -5.38 19.55 -19.66
C PRO A 34 -5.43 19.72 -21.19
N ARG A 35 -5.94 20.87 -21.64
CA ARG A 35 -5.97 21.32 -23.04
C ARG A 35 -5.38 22.72 -23.17
N GLY A 36 -4.67 22.95 -24.28
CA GLY A 36 -4.07 24.24 -24.59
C GLY A 36 -5.12 25.31 -24.85
N THR A 37 -4.95 26.48 -24.24
CA THR A 37 -5.83 27.63 -24.45
C THR A 37 -5.38 28.53 -25.61
N GLY A 38 -4.21 28.27 -26.20
CA GLY A 38 -3.56 29.15 -27.17
C GLY A 38 -3.03 30.47 -26.58
N LYS A 39 -3.02 30.60 -25.24
CA LYS A 39 -2.41 31.73 -24.54
C LYS A 39 -1.03 31.33 -24.03
N PHE A 40 -0.05 32.19 -24.28
CA PHE A 40 1.35 31.92 -23.95
C PHE A 40 1.88 32.94 -22.94
N GLU A 41 2.74 32.50 -22.05
CA GLU A 41 3.52 33.34 -21.15
C GLU A 41 5.01 32.98 -21.26
N LYS A 42 5.88 33.97 -21.12
CA LYS A 42 7.32 33.76 -21.06
C LYS A 42 7.79 33.74 -19.62
N LEU A 43 8.60 32.76 -19.27
CA LEU A 43 9.23 32.67 -17.96
C LEU A 43 10.76 32.71 -18.12
N PRO A 44 11.47 33.54 -17.35
CA PRO A 44 12.92 33.52 -17.35
C PRO A 44 13.41 32.26 -16.62
N ALA A 45 14.36 31.54 -17.23
CA ALA A 45 15.01 30.38 -16.61
C ALA A 45 16.42 30.20 -17.18
N ASP A 46 17.42 30.05 -16.30
CA ASP A 46 18.79 29.72 -16.71
C ASP A 46 18.99 28.22 -16.95
N THR A 47 18.10 27.39 -16.39
CA THR A 47 18.17 25.93 -16.47
C THR A 47 16.77 25.33 -16.50
N VAL A 48 16.55 24.41 -17.42
CA VAL A 48 15.30 23.66 -17.56
C VAL A 48 15.58 22.19 -17.28
N ILE A 49 14.93 21.65 -16.25
CA ILE A 49 14.97 20.22 -15.93
C ILE A 49 13.67 19.60 -16.45
N MET A 50 13.77 18.82 -17.52
CA MET A 50 12.62 18.18 -18.14
C MET A 50 12.21 16.93 -17.35
N ALA A 51 11.08 17.01 -16.65
CA ALA A 51 10.46 15.87 -15.97
C ALA A 51 9.66 15.01 -16.98
N VAL A 52 10.37 14.34 -17.89
CA VAL A 52 9.75 13.42 -18.85
C VAL A 52 9.32 12.12 -18.17
N GLY A 53 8.25 11.51 -18.67
CA GLY A 53 7.85 10.18 -18.24
C GLY A 53 8.91 9.12 -18.58
N GLN A 54 8.66 7.89 -18.15
CA GLN A 54 9.54 6.75 -18.40
C GLN A 54 8.89 5.74 -19.34
N MET A 55 9.72 5.01 -20.10
CA MET A 55 9.31 3.86 -20.91
C MET A 55 10.19 2.67 -20.57
N ALA A 56 9.59 1.48 -20.48
CA ALA A 56 10.33 0.25 -20.27
C ALA A 56 11.04 -0.16 -21.57
N ASP A 57 12.36 -0.37 -21.50
CA ASP A 57 13.12 -0.92 -22.63
C ASP A 57 12.86 -2.42 -22.75
N THR A 58 11.87 -2.77 -23.58
CA THR A 58 11.48 -4.17 -23.84
C THR A 58 11.98 -4.70 -25.19
N GLY A 59 12.82 -3.95 -25.90
CA GLY A 59 13.26 -4.31 -27.25
C GLY A 59 13.90 -5.70 -27.33
N PHE A 60 14.74 -6.05 -26.35
CA PHE A 60 15.42 -7.34 -26.30
C PHE A 60 14.46 -8.53 -26.03
N LEU A 61 13.32 -8.30 -25.38
CA LEU A 61 12.33 -9.33 -25.06
C LEU A 61 11.44 -9.69 -26.26
N ARG A 62 11.31 -8.79 -27.25
CA ARG A 62 10.44 -8.99 -28.42
C ARG A 62 10.86 -10.16 -29.30
N ASN A 63 12.09 -10.62 -29.17
CA ASN A 63 12.61 -11.79 -29.88
C ASN A 63 12.25 -13.13 -29.22
N ILE A 64 11.62 -13.13 -28.04
CA ILE A 64 11.21 -14.35 -27.34
C ILE A 64 9.81 -14.76 -27.85
N PRO A 65 9.69 -15.90 -28.55
CA PRO A 65 8.39 -16.35 -29.06
C PRO A 65 7.40 -16.58 -27.93
N GLY A 66 6.17 -16.05 -28.08
CA GLY A 66 5.08 -16.23 -27.14
C GLY A 66 4.92 -15.11 -26.11
N LEU A 67 5.89 -14.20 -25.95
CA LEU A 67 5.67 -13.01 -25.11
C LEU A 67 4.68 -12.05 -25.77
N ARG A 68 3.69 -11.61 -25.00
CA ARG A 68 2.77 -10.54 -25.38
C ARG A 68 3.18 -9.22 -24.73
N PHE A 69 2.92 -8.13 -25.44
CA PHE A 69 3.23 -6.78 -25.01
C PHE A 69 2.00 -5.89 -25.16
N THR A 70 1.89 -4.89 -24.30
CA THR A 70 0.99 -3.74 -24.50
C THR A 70 1.83 -2.51 -24.34
N ASP A 71 1.87 -1.68 -25.38
CA ASP A 71 2.79 -0.55 -25.48
C ASP A 71 4.26 -0.96 -25.25
N ASP A 72 4.87 -0.45 -24.19
CA ASP A 72 6.25 -0.67 -23.77
C ASP A 72 6.41 -1.80 -22.75
N VAL A 73 5.33 -2.42 -22.25
CA VAL A 73 5.38 -3.41 -21.15
C VAL A 73 5.00 -4.83 -21.57
N VAL A 74 5.44 -5.81 -20.77
CA VAL A 74 5.17 -7.24 -20.96
C VAL A 74 3.87 -7.63 -20.26
N GLN A 75 3.03 -8.40 -20.94
CA GLN A 75 1.81 -8.96 -20.36
C GLN A 75 2.10 -10.13 -19.43
N VAL A 76 1.43 -10.13 -18.28
CA VAL A 76 1.54 -11.17 -17.26
C VAL A 76 0.18 -11.54 -16.71
N ASP A 77 0.06 -12.76 -16.20
CA ASP A 77 -1.07 -13.16 -15.37
C ASP A 77 -1.06 -12.34 -14.05
N PRO A 78 -2.13 -11.59 -13.74
CA PRO A 78 -2.15 -10.73 -12.56
C PRO A 78 -2.07 -11.46 -11.23
N ALA A 79 -2.35 -12.77 -11.17
CA ALA A 79 -2.29 -13.56 -9.94
C ALA A 79 -0.89 -14.15 -9.69
N THR A 80 -0.15 -14.48 -10.74
CA THR A 80 1.12 -15.21 -10.70
C THR A 80 2.33 -14.38 -11.14
N LEU A 81 2.11 -13.29 -11.88
CA LEU A 81 3.13 -12.49 -12.56
C LEU A 81 3.93 -13.28 -13.63
N MET A 82 3.45 -14.47 -14.02
CA MET A 82 4.04 -15.24 -15.10
C MET A 82 3.55 -14.69 -16.45
N THR A 83 4.44 -14.61 -17.41
CA THR A 83 4.09 -14.31 -18.80
C THR A 83 3.41 -15.52 -19.46
N ASP A 84 2.96 -15.38 -20.70
CA ASP A 84 2.45 -16.54 -21.47
C ASP A 84 3.54 -17.58 -21.80
N VAL A 85 4.83 -17.22 -21.63
CA VAL A 85 5.95 -18.15 -21.76
C VAL A 85 6.22 -18.80 -20.40
N PRO A 86 6.04 -20.13 -20.25
CA PRO A 86 6.21 -20.80 -18.97
C PRO A 86 7.63 -20.61 -18.40
N GLY A 87 7.69 -20.24 -17.13
CA GLY A 87 8.96 -20.02 -16.43
C GLY A 87 9.54 -18.60 -16.57
N ILE A 88 8.93 -17.73 -17.39
CA ILE A 88 9.30 -16.31 -17.47
C ILE A 88 8.28 -15.50 -16.66
N PHE A 89 8.79 -14.70 -15.72
CA PHE A 89 8.01 -13.83 -14.84
C PHE A 89 8.48 -12.39 -15.00
N ALA A 90 7.56 -11.43 -14.84
CA ALA A 90 7.88 -10.00 -14.91
C ALA A 90 7.12 -9.22 -13.82
N GLY A 91 7.67 -8.09 -13.39
CA GLY A 91 7.11 -7.26 -12.33
C GLY A 91 7.69 -5.86 -12.36
N GLY A 92 7.24 -5.00 -11.43
CA GLY A 92 7.57 -3.57 -11.44
C GLY A 92 7.05 -2.84 -12.68
N ASP A 93 7.82 -1.88 -13.18
CA ASP A 93 7.41 -0.99 -14.27
C ASP A 93 7.38 -1.68 -15.65
N ALA A 94 7.90 -2.90 -15.74
CA ALA A 94 7.92 -3.71 -16.95
C ALA A 94 6.59 -4.45 -17.22
N VAL A 95 5.57 -4.28 -16.36
CA VAL A 95 4.23 -4.87 -16.50
C VAL A 95 3.15 -3.80 -16.45
N PRO A 96 1.89 -4.09 -16.84
CA PRO A 96 0.80 -3.12 -16.84
C PRO A 96 0.30 -2.85 -15.41
N SER A 97 1.04 -2.04 -14.67
CA SER A 97 0.70 -1.64 -13.30
C SER A 97 1.05 -0.19 -13.01
N GLU A 98 0.58 0.30 -11.87
CA GLU A 98 1.09 1.54 -11.30
C GLU A 98 2.61 1.47 -11.13
N ARG A 99 3.30 2.50 -11.60
CA ARG A 99 4.76 2.57 -11.65
C ARG A 99 5.33 3.25 -10.41
N THR A 100 4.99 2.70 -9.24
CA THR A 100 5.46 3.20 -7.95
C THR A 100 6.44 2.21 -7.33
N VAL A 101 7.38 2.72 -6.52
CA VAL A 101 8.37 1.89 -5.81
C VAL A 101 7.68 0.82 -4.96
N THR A 102 6.58 1.18 -4.30
CA THR A 102 5.82 0.26 -3.43
C THR A 102 5.22 -0.90 -4.22
N ILE A 103 4.67 -0.65 -5.41
CA ILE A 103 4.16 -1.69 -6.31
C ILE A 103 5.30 -2.55 -6.83
N GLY A 104 6.43 -1.95 -7.22
CA GLY A 104 7.63 -2.68 -7.64
C GLY A 104 8.13 -3.66 -6.59
N VAL A 105 8.26 -3.22 -5.33
CA VAL A 105 8.63 -4.08 -4.19
C VAL A 105 7.60 -5.18 -3.97
N GLY A 106 6.30 -4.86 -4.06
CA GLY A 106 5.22 -5.84 -3.97
C GLY A 106 5.31 -6.91 -5.07
N HIS A 107 5.55 -6.50 -6.31
CA HIS A 107 5.78 -7.39 -7.45
C HIS A 107 7.01 -8.27 -7.24
N GLY A 108 8.12 -7.73 -6.74
CA GLY A 108 9.31 -8.53 -6.44
C GLY A 108 9.03 -9.66 -5.44
N LYS A 109 8.36 -9.34 -4.32
CA LYS A 109 7.98 -10.34 -3.31
C LYS A 109 7.02 -11.40 -3.86
N LYS A 110 6.05 -10.97 -4.67
CA LYS A 110 5.07 -11.85 -5.30
C LYS A 110 5.71 -12.77 -6.34
N ALA A 111 6.51 -12.22 -7.25
CA ALA A 111 7.22 -12.98 -8.28
C ALA A 111 8.16 -14.01 -7.65
N ALA A 112 8.94 -13.63 -6.64
CA ALA A 112 9.83 -14.56 -5.93
C ALA A 112 9.07 -15.76 -5.36
N LYS A 113 7.92 -15.52 -4.71
CA LYS A 113 7.07 -16.60 -4.18
C LYS A 113 6.51 -17.50 -5.29
N LYS A 114 6.12 -16.92 -6.42
CA LYS A 114 5.51 -17.65 -7.55
C LYS A 114 6.55 -18.47 -8.33
N ILE A 115 7.76 -17.94 -8.50
CA ILE A 115 8.92 -18.66 -9.03
C ILE A 115 9.23 -19.87 -8.13
N ASP A 116 9.29 -19.67 -6.81
CA ASP A 116 9.54 -20.73 -5.83
C ASP A 116 8.47 -21.85 -5.89
N VAL A 117 7.18 -21.48 -5.98
CA VAL A 117 6.08 -22.45 -6.16
C VAL A 117 6.21 -23.19 -7.50
N TRP A 118 6.53 -22.48 -8.59
CA TRP A 118 6.67 -23.05 -9.93
C TRP A 118 7.83 -24.04 -10.03
N LEU A 119 9.01 -23.65 -9.53
CA LEU A 119 10.21 -24.50 -9.52
C LEU A 119 10.01 -25.78 -8.70
N ASN A 120 9.35 -25.67 -7.55
CA ASN A 120 9.10 -26.80 -6.66
C ASN A 120 7.83 -27.60 -7.04
N ARG A 121 7.10 -27.21 -8.09
CA ARG A 121 5.83 -27.82 -8.50
C ARG A 121 4.83 -27.97 -7.35
N ARG A 122 4.84 -27.00 -6.43
CA ARG A 122 3.93 -27.02 -5.27
C ARG A 122 2.54 -26.54 -5.70
N GLN A 123 1.51 -27.13 -5.12
CA GLN A 123 0.19 -26.51 -5.14
C GLN A 123 0.13 -25.45 -4.05
N GLU A 124 -0.24 -24.23 -4.43
CA GLU A 124 -0.50 -23.18 -3.46
C GLU A 124 -1.92 -23.31 -2.94
N SER A 125 -2.07 -23.48 -1.63
CA SER A 125 -3.38 -23.37 -0.99
C SER A 125 -3.83 -21.90 -1.03
N PRO A 126 -5.05 -21.59 -1.49
CA PRO A 126 -5.56 -20.23 -1.45
C PRO A 126 -5.55 -19.74 0.00
N LYS A 127 -4.87 -18.63 0.24
CA LYS A 127 -4.95 -17.97 1.55
C LYS A 127 -6.32 -17.33 1.65
N ILE A 128 -7.09 -17.73 2.65
CA ILE A 128 -8.35 -17.06 3.00
C ILE A 128 -7.98 -15.63 3.40
N LYS A 129 -8.50 -14.66 2.67
CA LYS A 129 -8.42 -13.26 3.07
C LYS A 129 -9.53 -13.02 4.09
N HIS A 130 -9.15 -12.66 5.30
CA HIS A 130 -10.11 -12.20 6.29
C HIS A 130 -10.63 -10.81 5.89
N PRO A 131 -11.88 -10.47 6.24
CA PRO A 131 -12.39 -9.13 6.05
C PRO A 131 -11.50 -8.10 6.76
N ILE A 132 -11.46 -6.88 6.22
CA ILE A 132 -10.76 -5.77 6.85
C ILE A 132 -11.60 -5.31 8.03
N VAL A 133 -11.01 -5.29 9.22
CA VAL A 133 -11.63 -4.72 10.42
C VAL A 133 -11.41 -3.21 10.38
N GLY A 134 -12.52 -2.47 10.32
CA GLY A 134 -12.54 -1.02 10.34
C GLY A 134 -12.34 -0.47 11.75
N PHE A 135 -12.28 0.85 11.86
CA PHE A 135 -12.19 1.52 13.16
C PHE A 135 -13.49 1.36 13.97
N ASP A 136 -14.64 1.42 13.30
CA ASP A 136 -15.97 1.33 13.91
C ASP A 136 -16.29 -0.07 14.48
N ASP A 137 -15.55 -1.09 14.07
CA ASP A 137 -15.69 -2.47 14.53
C ASP A 137 -14.96 -2.73 15.87
N LEU A 138 -14.10 -1.79 16.31
CA LEU A 138 -13.22 -1.96 17.47
C LEU A 138 -13.89 -1.45 18.75
N ASN A 139 -13.72 -2.20 19.84
CA ASN A 139 -14.11 -1.69 21.16
C ASN A 139 -12.94 -0.90 21.78
N LEU A 140 -12.94 0.41 21.52
CA LEU A 140 -11.84 1.30 21.87
C LEU A 140 -11.65 1.51 23.38
N TRP A 141 -12.67 1.26 24.20
CA TRP A 141 -12.57 1.38 25.66
C TRP A 141 -11.53 0.44 26.29
N TYR A 142 -11.15 -0.62 25.57
CA TYR A 142 -10.08 -1.52 25.98
C TYR A 142 -8.69 -0.88 25.86
N PHE A 143 -8.54 0.12 24.98
CA PHE A 143 -7.25 0.73 24.65
C PHE A 143 -7.13 2.11 25.30
N GLY A 144 -5.91 2.47 25.70
CA GLY A 144 -5.60 3.81 26.18
C GLY A 144 -5.62 4.83 25.04
N ASP A 145 -6.23 5.99 25.26
CA ASP A 145 -6.12 7.12 24.34
C ASP A 145 -4.77 7.82 24.56
N HIS A 146 -3.90 7.70 23.56
CA HIS A 146 -2.56 8.24 23.58
C HIS A 146 -2.28 8.99 22.28
N PRO A 147 -1.73 10.21 22.34
CA PRO A 147 -1.32 10.94 21.15
C PRO A 147 -0.21 10.18 20.42
N ARG A 148 -0.11 10.42 19.11
CA ARG A 148 0.98 9.87 18.30
C ARG A 148 2.28 10.56 18.63
N SER A 149 3.38 9.81 18.66
CA SER A 149 4.73 10.37 18.64
C SER A 149 4.91 11.26 17.40
N ILE A 150 5.62 12.37 17.55
CA ILE A 150 5.87 13.32 16.48
C ILE A 150 7.28 13.07 15.95
N GLN A 151 7.38 12.68 14.68
CA GLN A 151 8.67 12.62 14.01
C GLN A 151 9.17 14.05 13.78
N SER A 152 10.40 14.32 14.17
CA SER A 152 11.00 15.61 13.88
C SER A 152 11.25 15.73 12.38
N GLU A 153 11.08 16.95 11.87
CA GLU A 153 11.40 17.26 10.49
C GLU A 153 12.44 18.36 10.43
N LEU A 154 13.34 18.29 9.45
CA LEU A 154 14.26 19.39 9.18
C LEU A 154 13.49 20.66 8.85
N SER A 155 14.01 21.84 9.20
CA SER A 155 13.38 23.09 8.81
C SER A 155 13.53 23.32 7.30
N ALA A 156 12.63 24.10 6.69
CA ALA A 156 12.73 24.42 5.27
C ALA A 156 14.07 25.10 4.90
N SER A 157 14.63 25.90 5.81
CA SER A 157 15.97 26.50 5.65
C SER A 157 17.09 25.46 5.61
N GLU A 158 16.93 24.31 6.26
CA GLU A 158 17.94 23.23 6.24
C GLU A 158 17.75 22.31 5.03
N ARG A 159 16.50 21.99 4.67
CA ARG A 159 16.14 21.09 3.55
C ARG A 159 16.72 21.53 2.20
N VAL A 160 16.96 22.82 2.00
CA VAL A 160 17.47 23.36 0.73
C VAL A 160 18.98 23.23 0.54
N HIS A 161 19.72 22.80 1.57
CA HIS A 161 21.18 22.76 1.55
C HIS A 161 21.76 21.39 1.18
N ASP A 162 21.05 20.29 1.45
CA ASP A 162 21.52 18.94 1.17
C ASP A 162 20.37 17.95 0.90
N PHE A 163 20.73 16.68 0.65
CA PHE A 163 19.79 15.57 0.45
C PHE A 163 19.59 14.73 1.73
N GLY A 164 19.76 15.35 2.89
CA GLY A 164 19.53 14.73 4.18
C GLY A 164 18.09 14.25 4.35
N GLU A 165 17.90 13.29 5.25
CA GLU A 165 16.57 12.78 5.56
C GLU A 165 15.70 13.88 6.16
N VAL A 166 14.58 14.20 5.49
CA VAL A 166 13.72 15.31 5.91
C VAL A 166 12.89 14.93 7.13
N VAL A 167 12.22 13.79 7.06
CA VAL A 167 11.41 13.25 8.15
C VAL A 167 12.25 12.26 8.92
N GLN A 168 12.66 12.63 10.13
CA GLN A 168 13.55 11.82 10.94
C GLN A 168 12.84 10.57 11.47
N GLY A 169 13.62 9.54 11.75
CA GLY A 169 13.13 8.34 12.43
C GLY A 169 12.67 8.64 13.86
N LEU A 170 11.80 7.77 14.38
CA LEU A 170 11.51 7.72 15.81
C LEU A 170 12.74 7.21 16.58
N THR A 171 12.94 7.71 17.79
CA THR A 171 13.87 7.09 18.74
C THR A 171 13.43 5.67 19.08
N ASN A 172 14.33 4.84 19.62
CA ASN A 172 13.97 3.47 20.02
C ASN A 172 12.80 3.44 21.02
N ASP A 173 12.79 4.36 21.98
CA ASP A 173 11.73 4.43 22.99
C ASP A 173 10.38 4.84 22.39
N GLU A 174 10.38 5.81 21.46
CA GLU A 174 9.17 6.23 20.73
C GLU A 174 8.69 5.14 19.79
N ALA A 175 9.60 4.43 19.10
CA ALA A 175 9.25 3.32 18.22
C ALA A 175 8.64 2.15 19.01
N GLU A 176 9.20 1.82 20.18
CA GLU A 176 8.64 0.81 21.07
C GLU A 176 7.26 1.24 21.61
N PHE A 177 7.11 2.51 21.98
CA PHE A 177 5.83 3.08 22.40
C PHE A 177 4.77 3.00 21.29
N GLU A 178 5.11 3.41 20.07
CA GLU A 178 4.21 3.33 18.91
C GLU A 178 3.84 1.87 18.58
N ALA A 179 4.79 0.93 18.69
CA ALA A 179 4.50 -0.49 18.50
C ALA A 179 3.50 -1.03 19.53
N ARG A 180 3.61 -0.59 20.79
CA ARG A 180 2.70 -0.97 21.88
C ARG A 180 1.31 -0.34 21.75
N ARG A 181 1.17 0.77 21.00
CA ARG A 181 -0.13 1.39 20.67
C ARG A 181 -0.92 0.65 19.59
N CYS A 182 -0.38 -0.42 19.01
CA CYS A 182 -1.08 -1.24 18.03
C CYS A 182 -2.40 -1.77 18.61
N LEU A 183 -3.52 -1.43 17.96
CA LEU A 183 -4.84 -1.89 18.36
C LEU A 183 -5.08 -3.37 18.06
N SER A 184 -4.17 -4.07 17.35
CA SER A 184 -4.34 -5.47 16.96
C SER A 184 -5.63 -5.76 16.19
N CYS A 185 -6.13 -4.80 15.39
CA CYS A 185 -7.38 -4.95 14.63
C CYS A 185 -7.41 -6.25 13.81
N GLY A 186 -8.49 -7.04 13.98
CA GLY A 186 -8.69 -8.35 13.37
C GLY A 186 -7.78 -9.48 13.89
N ASN A 187 -6.89 -9.21 14.84
CA ASN A 187 -5.89 -10.16 15.31
C ASN A 187 -6.05 -10.41 16.82
N CYS A 188 -6.57 -11.59 17.17
CA CYS A 188 -6.69 -12.02 18.56
C CYS A 188 -5.32 -11.98 19.27
N PHE A 189 -5.26 -11.26 20.40
CA PHE A 189 -4.10 -11.11 21.27
C PHE A 189 -4.30 -11.76 22.65
N GLU A 190 -5.24 -12.71 22.76
CA GLU A 190 -5.45 -13.54 23.95
C GLU A 190 -5.81 -12.76 25.24
N CYS A 191 -6.62 -11.70 25.11
CA CYS A 191 -7.04 -10.85 26.21
C CYS A 191 -8.02 -11.48 27.22
N ASP A 192 -8.48 -12.70 26.94
CA ASP A 192 -9.49 -13.43 27.71
C ASP A 192 -10.87 -12.78 27.83
N GLY A 193 -11.12 -11.64 27.15
CA GLY A 193 -12.42 -10.97 27.18
C GLY A 193 -13.56 -11.85 26.68
N CYS A 194 -13.37 -12.55 25.56
CA CYS A 194 -14.37 -13.49 25.05
C CYS A 194 -14.61 -14.64 26.03
N TYR A 195 -13.53 -15.25 26.56
CA TYR A 195 -13.57 -16.36 27.51
C TYR A 195 -14.36 -16.00 28.77
N GLY A 196 -14.10 -14.83 29.36
CA GLY A 196 -14.81 -14.37 30.56
C GLY A 196 -16.25 -13.90 30.31
N ALA A 197 -16.57 -13.45 29.08
CA ALA A 197 -17.90 -12.96 28.74
C ALA A 197 -18.89 -14.06 28.33
N CYS A 198 -18.42 -15.29 28.08
CA CYS A 198 -19.28 -16.38 27.62
C CYS A 198 -20.15 -16.92 28.78
N PRO A 199 -21.50 -16.85 28.69
CA PRO A 199 -22.37 -17.33 29.77
C PRO A 199 -22.46 -18.86 29.85
N GLU A 200 -22.10 -19.57 28.79
CA GLU A 200 -22.26 -21.02 28.64
C GLU A 200 -20.96 -21.81 28.81
N ASP A 201 -19.85 -21.14 29.16
CA ASP A 201 -18.50 -21.73 29.19
C ASP A 201 -18.14 -22.45 27.86
N ALA A 202 -18.58 -21.90 26.73
CA ALA A 202 -18.39 -22.47 25.40
C ALA A 202 -17.02 -22.14 24.79
N ILE A 203 -16.17 -21.37 25.47
CA ILE A 203 -14.87 -20.94 24.93
C ILE A 203 -13.74 -21.68 25.65
N ILE A 204 -12.91 -22.37 24.88
CA ILE A 204 -11.82 -23.21 25.37
C ILE A 204 -10.49 -22.54 25.03
N LYS A 205 -9.68 -22.26 26.06
CA LYS A 205 -8.30 -21.79 25.88
C LYS A 205 -7.42 -22.94 25.38
N LEU A 206 -6.69 -22.73 24.29
CA LEU A 206 -5.80 -23.75 23.71
C LEU A 206 -4.35 -23.66 24.23
N GLY A 207 -4.03 -22.64 25.04
CA GLY A 207 -2.69 -22.35 25.51
C GLY A 207 -2.07 -21.16 24.79
N LYS A 208 -0.92 -20.68 25.30
CA LYS A 208 -0.25 -19.46 24.84
C LYS A 208 0.09 -19.55 23.34
N GLY A 209 -0.38 -18.58 22.56
CA GLY A 209 -0.17 -18.50 21.11
C GLY A 209 -1.11 -19.38 20.28
N HIS A 210 -1.99 -20.15 20.93
CA HIS A 210 -2.96 -21.04 20.25
C HIS A 210 -4.38 -20.49 20.29
N ARG A 211 -4.63 -19.35 20.94
CA ARG A 211 -5.91 -18.65 20.98
C ARG A 211 -7.01 -19.53 21.60
N TYR A 212 -8.23 -19.42 21.07
CA TYR A 212 -9.43 -20.05 21.60
C TYR A 212 -10.11 -20.94 20.57
N ARG A 213 -10.82 -21.95 21.07
CA ARG A 213 -11.76 -22.79 20.30
C ARG A 213 -13.15 -22.66 20.89
N PHE A 214 -14.17 -22.69 20.04
CA PHE A 214 -15.57 -22.64 20.44
C PHE A 214 -16.14 -24.06 20.50
N ASP A 215 -16.77 -24.41 21.61
CA ASP A 215 -17.57 -25.61 21.78
C ASP A 215 -19.00 -25.33 21.31
N TYR A 216 -19.29 -25.67 20.06
CA TYR A 216 -20.60 -25.45 19.46
C TYR A 216 -21.72 -26.26 20.12
N ALA A 217 -21.40 -27.30 20.91
CA ALA A 217 -22.44 -28.02 21.66
C ALA A 217 -22.98 -27.21 22.85
N LYS A 218 -22.21 -26.22 23.33
CA LYS A 218 -22.60 -25.31 24.42
C LYS A 218 -22.97 -23.91 23.93
N CYS A 219 -22.49 -23.53 22.75
CA CYS A 219 -22.75 -22.21 22.19
C CYS A 219 -24.25 -22.03 21.88
N THR A 220 -24.86 -20.98 22.42
CA THR A 220 -26.27 -20.62 22.17
C THR A 220 -26.44 -19.56 21.09
N GLY A 221 -25.35 -19.11 20.47
CA GLY A 221 -25.39 -18.08 19.42
C GLY A 221 -25.67 -16.66 19.93
N CYS A 222 -25.56 -16.38 21.23
CA CYS A 222 -25.89 -15.09 21.84
C CYS A 222 -25.00 -13.89 21.45
N ALA A 223 -23.93 -14.12 20.67
CA ALA A 223 -22.97 -13.12 20.19
C ALA A 223 -22.16 -12.34 21.26
N THR A 224 -22.32 -12.60 22.56
CA THR A 224 -21.62 -11.84 23.62
C THR A 224 -20.09 -11.87 23.46
N CYS A 225 -19.52 -13.00 23.08
CA CYS A 225 -18.09 -13.13 22.84
C CYS A 225 -17.60 -12.31 21.63
N TYR A 226 -18.45 -12.20 20.60
CA TYR A 226 -18.22 -11.41 19.40
C TYR A 226 -18.29 -9.91 19.74
N ASP A 227 -19.36 -9.47 20.39
CA ASP A 227 -19.60 -8.06 20.74
C ASP A 227 -18.53 -7.51 21.68
N GLN A 228 -18.03 -8.32 22.62
CA GLN A 228 -17.00 -7.92 23.58
C GLN A 228 -15.58 -8.04 23.03
N CYS A 229 -15.37 -8.56 21.82
CA CYS A 229 -14.03 -8.70 21.26
C CYS A 229 -13.45 -7.31 20.98
N PRO A 230 -12.35 -6.88 21.63
CA PRO A 230 -11.83 -5.53 21.43
C PRO A 230 -11.30 -5.27 20.02
N VAL A 231 -10.99 -6.35 19.31
CA VAL A 231 -10.31 -6.31 18.02
C VAL A 231 -11.10 -6.96 16.90
N HIS A 232 -12.34 -7.33 17.15
CA HIS A 232 -13.19 -7.96 16.13
C HIS A 232 -12.55 -9.19 15.47
N ALA A 233 -11.90 -10.04 16.27
CA ALA A 233 -11.24 -11.25 15.79
C ALA A 233 -12.16 -12.49 15.78
N ILE A 234 -13.46 -12.30 16.05
CA ILE A 234 -14.49 -13.34 16.08
C ILE A 234 -15.49 -12.98 14.98
N GLU A 235 -16.02 -13.98 14.29
CA GLU A 235 -17.06 -13.81 13.28
C GLU A 235 -18.25 -14.69 13.66
N MET A 236 -19.46 -14.13 13.61
CA MET A 236 -20.69 -14.89 13.80
C MET A 236 -21.09 -15.54 12.48
N ILE A 237 -21.31 -16.86 12.52
CA ILE A 237 -21.80 -17.63 11.38
C ILE A 237 -23.24 -18.06 11.64
N ALA A 238 -24.08 -18.03 10.60
CA ALA A 238 -25.43 -18.55 10.70
C ALA A 238 -25.39 -20.07 10.94
N GLU A 239 -26.28 -20.57 11.79
CA GLU A 239 -26.51 -22.01 11.92
C GLU A 239 -27.01 -22.57 10.58
N LYS A 240 -26.47 -23.72 10.19
CA LYS A 240 -26.83 -24.43 8.96
C LYS A 240 -27.84 -25.52 9.23
#